data_AF-A0A6J6FWE5-F1
#
_entry.id   AF-A0A6J6FWE5-F1
#
_cell.length_a   1.000
_cell.length_b   1.000
_cell.length_c   1.000
_cell.angle_alpha   90.00
_cell.angle_beta   90.00
_cell.angle_gamma   90.00
#
_symmetry.space_group_name_H-M   'P 1'
#
loop_
_entity.id
_entity.type
_entity.pdbx_description
1 polymer ?
#
loop_
_entity_poly.entity_id
_entity_poly.type
_entity_poly.pdbx_seq_one_letter_code
_entity_poly.pdbx_strand_id
1 'polypeptide(L)'
;MELSCAACPGFVEFVERGETDSEQVHVLAERLLAPLVDADVDSLLLGCTHYPFLARTISDVMGRDVVLVDSADATAFCVSDLLREADALRGDTDRGGVHRFESSGDVEAFRALGRQLLGPELDEVVGLTWPDSTR
;
A
#
# COMPACT_ATOMS: atom_id res chain seq x y z
N MET A 1 16.47 15.80 13.77
CA MET A 1 15.61 14.80 13.11
C MET A 1 15.60 13.60 14.03
N GLU A 2 14.47 13.39 14.69
CA GLU A 2 14.25 12.22 15.54
C GLU A 2 13.33 11.25 14.80
N LEU A 3 13.49 9.96 15.06
CA LEU A 3 12.70 8.91 14.43
C LEU A 3 11.97 8.14 15.52
N SER A 4 10.65 8.07 15.38
CA SER A 4 9.76 7.26 16.21
C SER A 4 9.14 6.17 15.36
N CYS A 5 9.11 4.95 15.88
CA CYS A 5 8.60 3.77 15.17
C CYS A 5 7.51 3.08 15.98
N ALA A 6 6.41 2.72 15.32
CA ALA A 6 5.37 1.89 15.90
C ALA A 6 5.09 0.69 14.99
N ALA A 7 5.12 -0.51 15.58
CA ALA A 7 4.63 -1.70 14.90
C ALA A 7 3.10 -1.68 14.92
N CYS A 8 2.46 -1.94 13.78
CA CYS A 8 1.00 -1.91 13.65
C CYS A 8 0.42 -3.30 13.29
N PRO A 9 0.52 -4.31 14.19
CA PRO A 9 -0.08 -5.62 13.96
C PRO A 9 -1.61 -5.52 13.89
N GLY A 10 -2.25 -6.30 13.00
CA GLY A 10 -3.70 -6.28 12.79
C GLY A 10 -4.14 -5.41 11.61
N PHE A 11 -3.38 -4.38 11.23
CA PHE A 11 -3.74 -3.50 10.10
C PHE A 11 -3.81 -4.26 8.78
N VAL A 12 -2.85 -5.16 8.53
CA VAL A 12 -2.80 -5.95 7.29
C VAL A 12 -4.05 -6.82 7.19
N GLU A 13 -4.41 -7.50 8.27
CA GLU A 13 -5.55 -8.41 8.34
C GLU A 13 -6.89 -7.68 8.14
N PHE A 14 -7.00 -6.42 8.58
CA PHE A 14 -8.17 -5.60 8.28
C PHE A 14 -8.25 -5.23 6.80
N VAL A 15 -7.14 -4.80 6.20
CA VAL A 15 -7.09 -4.47 4.77
C VAL A 15 -7.37 -5.71 3.91
N GLU A 16 -6.81 -6.87 4.24
CA GLU A 16 -7.05 -8.13 3.51
C GLU A 16 -8.50 -8.62 3.61
N ARG A 17 -9.22 -8.24 4.68
CA ARG A 17 -10.67 -8.46 4.81
C ARG A 17 -11.51 -7.38 4.13
N GLY A 18 -10.89 -6.36 3.56
CA GLY A 18 -11.56 -5.24 2.92
C GLY A 18 -12.19 -4.26 3.91
N GLU A 19 -11.80 -4.29 5.18
CA GLU A 19 -12.30 -3.43 6.25
C GLU A 19 -11.31 -2.28 6.48
N THR A 20 -11.59 -1.10 5.90
CA THR A 20 -10.65 0.03 5.95
C THR A 20 -11.12 1.23 6.78
N ASP A 21 -12.41 1.33 7.05
CA ASP A 21 -13.07 2.46 7.75
C ASP A 21 -14.05 1.96 8.84
N SER A 22 -13.74 0.82 9.46
CA SER A 22 -14.56 0.27 10.55
C SER A 22 -14.18 0.86 11.91
N GLU A 23 -15.15 0.93 12.84
CA GLU A 23 -14.90 1.39 14.21
C GLU A 23 -13.79 0.56 14.90
N GLN A 24 -13.71 -0.73 14.58
CA GLN A 24 -12.69 -1.64 15.11
C GLN A 24 -11.29 -1.26 14.62
N VAL A 25 -11.14 -0.90 13.35
CA VAL A 25 -9.88 -0.40 12.80
C VAL A 25 -9.50 0.93 13.46
N HIS A 26 -10.48 1.81 13.67
CA HIS A 26 -10.24 3.12 14.28
C HIS A 26 -9.71 3.00 15.72
N VAL A 27 -10.38 2.19 16.55
CA VAL A 27 -9.95 1.91 17.94
C VAL A 27 -8.57 1.24 17.98
N LEU A 28 -8.30 0.33 17.04
CA LEU A 28 -6.98 -0.30 16.94
C LEU A 28 -5.91 0.73 16.55
N ALA A 29 -6.21 1.62 15.60
CA ALA A 29 -5.30 2.66 15.15
C ALA A 29 -4.97 3.65 16.27
N GLU A 30 -5.96 4.12 17.03
CA GLU A 30 -5.75 4.97 18.21
C GLU A 30 -4.74 4.36 19.18
N ARG A 31 -4.92 3.07 19.50
CA ARG A 31 -4.03 2.36 20.42
C ARG A 31 -2.61 2.19 19.87
N LEU A 32 -2.48 1.83 18.61
CA LEU A 32 -1.18 1.51 18.01
C LEU A 32 -0.37 2.76 17.66
N LEU A 33 -1.05 3.85 17.29
CA LEU A 33 -0.43 5.11 16.89
C LEU A 33 -0.25 6.09 18.05
N ALA A 34 -0.86 5.85 19.22
CA ALA A 34 -0.66 6.67 20.43
C ALA A 34 0.80 7.03 20.73
N PRO A 35 1.79 6.11 20.65
CA PRO A 35 3.20 6.47 20.88
C PRO A 35 3.76 7.49 19.89
N LEU A 36 3.22 7.55 18.67
CA LEU A 36 3.64 8.51 17.63
C LEU A 36 2.94 9.86 17.83
N VAL A 37 1.68 9.84 18.26
CA VAL A 37 0.95 11.05 18.67
C VAL A 37 1.63 11.70 19.88
N ASP A 38 1.98 10.90 20.90
CA ASP A 38 2.69 11.36 22.10
C ASP A 38 4.10 11.91 21.77
N ALA A 39 4.70 11.42 20.68
CA ALA A 39 5.99 11.90 20.19
C ALA A 39 5.89 13.18 19.32
N ASP A 40 4.68 13.70 19.09
CA ASP A 40 4.42 14.94 18.35
C ASP A 40 5.11 14.98 16.97
N VAL A 41 5.01 13.88 16.22
CA VAL A 41 5.62 13.78 14.88
C VAL A 41 4.89 14.69 13.88
N ASP A 42 5.63 15.38 13.02
CA ASP A 42 5.07 16.21 11.95
C ASP A 42 4.78 15.43 10.66
N SER A 43 5.36 14.23 10.53
CA SER A 43 5.32 13.41 9.32
C SER A 43 5.28 11.94 9.69
N LEU A 44 4.49 11.14 8.97
CA LEU A 44 4.36 9.71 9.18
C LEU A 44 4.53 8.94 7.85
N LEU A 45 5.57 8.11 7.79
CA LEU A 45 5.79 7.20 6.66
C LEU A 45 4.90 5.96 6.77
N LEU A 46 4.09 5.70 5.74
CA LEU A 46 3.31 4.48 5.59
C LEU A 46 4.21 3.35 5.09
N GLY A 47 4.93 2.72 6.02
CA GLY A 47 5.99 1.74 5.75
C GLY A 47 5.53 0.32 5.33
N CYS A 48 4.25 0.12 5.03
CA CYS A 48 3.71 -1.14 4.55
C CYS A 48 2.80 -0.88 3.36
N THR A 49 2.83 -1.77 2.36
CA THR A 49 2.02 -1.69 1.13
C THR A 49 0.50 -1.65 1.38
N HIS A 50 0.03 -2.09 2.55
CA HIS A 50 -1.38 -2.10 2.91
C HIS A 50 -1.86 -0.77 3.53
N TYR A 51 -0.96 0.01 4.13
CA TYR A 51 -1.33 1.17 4.93
C TYR A 51 -1.93 2.33 4.14
N PRO A 52 -1.63 2.55 2.85
CA PRO A 52 -2.34 3.55 2.04
C PRO A 52 -3.86 3.36 2.03
N PHE A 53 -4.36 2.12 2.10
CA PHE A 53 -5.79 1.83 2.17
C PHE A 53 -6.43 2.22 3.51
N LEU A 54 -5.62 2.43 4.54
CA LEU A 54 -6.04 2.92 5.87
C LEU A 54 -5.72 4.41 6.06
N ALA A 55 -5.23 5.12 5.03
CA ALA A 55 -4.71 6.48 5.16
C ALA A 55 -5.72 7.45 5.78
N ARG A 56 -7.02 7.28 5.48
CA ARG A 56 -8.08 8.09 6.10
C ARG A 56 -8.15 7.86 7.61
N THR A 57 -8.30 6.61 8.04
CA THR A 57 -8.35 6.24 9.47
C THR A 57 -7.08 6.64 10.21
N ILE A 58 -5.91 6.44 9.59
CA ILE A 58 -4.62 6.86 10.15
C ILE A 58 -4.56 8.39 10.30
N SER A 59 -4.99 9.14 9.27
CA SER A 59 -5.02 10.61 9.31
C SER A 59 -5.99 11.14 10.36
N ASP A 60 -7.14 10.50 10.53
CA ASP A 60 -8.14 10.90 11.54
C ASP A 60 -7.58 10.73 12.97
N VAL A 61 -6.76 9.69 13.20
CA VAL A 61 -6.09 9.44 14.50
C VAL A 61 -4.87 10.35 14.72
N MET A 62 -4.02 10.52 13.70
CA MET A 62 -2.79 11.30 13.82
C MET A 62 -3.05 12.82 13.84
N GLY A 63 -4.19 13.24 13.30
CA GLY A 63 -4.53 14.65 13.13
C GLY A 63 -4.11 15.22 11.78
N ARG A 64 -4.68 16.38 11.44
CA ARG A 64 -4.51 17.02 10.12
C ARG A 64 -3.14 17.68 9.92
N ASP A 65 -2.41 17.92 10.99
CA ASP A 65 -1.11 18.58 10.95
C ASP A 65 0.03 17.60 10.63
N VAL A 66 -0.25 16.28 10.65
CA VAL A 66 0.72 15.23 10.32
C VAL A 66 0.68 14.92 8.82
N VAL A 67 1.82 15.05 8.15
CA VAL A 67 1.96 14.71 6.73
C VAL A 67 2.11 13.20 6.58
N LEU A 68 1.14 12.54 5.95
CA LEU A 68 1.28 11.13 5.58
C LEU A 68 2.13 11.01 4.31
N VAL A 69 3.17 10.17 4.37
CA VAL A 69 4.06 9.87 3.25
C VAL A 69 3.80 8.45 2.78
N ASP A 70 3.32 8.29 1.56
CA ASP A 70 3.12 6.99 0.92
C ASP A 70 4.43 6.47 0.30
N SER A 71 4.81 5.25 0.67
CA SER A 71 5.96 4.56 0.10
C SER A 71 5.76 4.16 -1.37
N ALA A 72 4.52 3.95 -1.81
CA ALA A 72 4.20 3.64 -3.20
C ALA A 72 4.52 4.82 -4.13
N ASP A 73 4.05 6.02 -3.78
CA ASP A 73 4.31 7.24 -4.55
C ASP A 73 5.80 7.57 -4.61
N ALA A 74 6.47 7.53 -3.45
CA ALA A 74 7.91 7.78 -3.38
C ALA A 74 8.70 6.79 -4.26
N THR A 75 8.29 5.52 -4.28
CA THR A 75 8.89 4.50 -5.14
C THR A 75 8.61 4.77 -6.62
N ALA A 76 7.38 5.15 -6.98
CA ALA A 76 7.00 5.44 -8.37
C ALA A 76 7.80 6.62 -8.95
N PHE A 77 7.99 7.70 -8.18
CA PHE A 77 8.82 8.84 -8.59
C PHE A 77 10.28 8.43 -8.78
N CYS A 78 10.84 7.68 -7.82
CA CYS A 78 12.22 7.19 -7.91
C CYS A 78 12.44 6.33 -9.17
N VAL A 79 11.53 5.39 -9.47
CA VAL A 79 11.59 4.58 -10.69
C VAL A 79 11.50 5.47 -11.95
N SER A 80 10.62 6.47 -11.94
CA SER A 80 10.47 7.40 -13.06
C SER A 80 11.77 8.16 -13.36
N ASP A 81 12.46 8.63 -12.31
CA ASP A 81 13.72 9.35 -12.45
C ASP A 81 14.86 8.44 -12.90
N LEU A 82 14.97 7.24 -12.33
CA LEU A 82 15.96 6.25 -12.76
C LEU A 82 15.80 5.87 -14.24
N LEU A 83 14.56 5.73 -14.72
CA LEU A 83 14.30 5.45 -16.14
C LEU A 83 14.65 6.63 -17.05
N ARG A 84 14.47 7.87 -16.60
CA ARG A 84 14.91 9.08 -17.33
C ARG A 84 16.42 9.14 -17.44
N GLU A 85 17.11 8.94 -16.33
CA GLU A 85 18.59 8.97 -16.27
C GLU A 85 19.22 7.89 -17.15
N ALA A 86 18.56 6.73 -17.25
CA ALA A 86 19.00 5.62 -18.07
C ALA A 86 18.60 5.72 -19.56
N ASP A 87 17.91 6.80 -19.99
CA ASP A 87 17.28 6.92 -21.32
C ASP A 87 16.42 5.69 -21.69
N ALA A 88 15.76 5.13 -20.68
CA ALA A 88 14.99 3.88 -20.75
C ALA A 88 13.47 4.12 -20.67
N LEU A 89 13.04 5.38 -20.69
CA LEU A 89 11.62 5.71 -20.79
C LEU A 89 11.05 5.13 -22.10
N ARG A 90 9.84 4.57 -22.00
CA ARG A 90 9.08 4.22 -23.19
C ARG A 90 8.86 5.50 -23.99
N GLY A 91 9.16 5.46 -25.29
CA GLY A 91 8.86 6.56 -26.21
C GLY A 91 7.37 6.91 -26.19
N ASP A 92 7.07 8.15 -26.56
CA ASP A 92 5.69 8.63 -26.63
C ASP A 92 4.93 7.85 -27.72
N THR A 93 3.94 7.07 -27.30
CA THR A 93 3.09 6.27 -28.19
C THR A 93 1.64 6.48 -27.77
N ASP A 94 0.73 6.59 -28.73
CA ASP A 94 -0.72 6.66 -28.48
C ASP A 94 -1.30 5.44 -27.73
N ARG A 95 -0.49 4.39 -27.51
CA ARG A 95 -0.86 3.21 -26.73
C ARG A 95 -0.34 3.33 -25.30
N GLY A 96 -1.22 3.08 -24.32
CA GLY A 96 -0.87 2.94 -22.92
C GLY A 96 0.06 1.75 -22.64
N GLY A 97 0.54 1.65 -21.39
CA GLY A 97 1.26 0.46 -20.94
C GLY A 97 0.37 -0.78 -20.98
N VAL A 98 0.96 -1.95 -21.19
CA VAL A 98 0.25 -3.23 -21.04
C VAL A 98 0.46 -3.68 -19.60
N HIS A 99 -0.63 -3.84 -18.84
CA HIS A 99 -0.59 -4.34 -17.48
C HIS A 99 -0.98 -5.83 -17.48
N ARG A 100 -0.24 -6.64 -16.72
CA ARG A 100 -0.52 -8.06 -16.51
C ARG A 100 -0.35 -8.34 -15.03
N PHE A 101 -1.39 -8.90 -14.41
CA PHE A 101 -1.38 -9.24 -12.99
C PHE A 101 -1.34 -10.75 -12.84
N GLU A 102 -0.48 -11.21 -11.94
CA GLU A 102 -0.23 -12.63 -11.74
C GLU A 102 -0.17 -12.94 -10.24
N SER A 103 -0.73 -14.07 -9.83
CA SER A 103 -0.73 -14.51 -8.44
C SER A 103 -0.28 -15.97 -8.36
N SER A 104 0.62 -16.26 -7.42
CA SER A 104 1.00 -17.63 -7.06
C SER A 104 0.07 -18.25 -6.01
N GLY A 105 -0.86 -17.46 -5.47
CA GLY A 105 -1.84 -17.90 -4.48
C GLY A 105 -3.21 -18.13 -5.12
N ASP A 106 -4.25 -17.89 -4.33
CA ASP A 106 -5.63 -17.92 -4.83
C ASP A 106 -5.89 -16.70 -5.73
N VAL A 107 -6.07 -16.97 -7.02
CA VAL A 107 -6.32 -15.97 -8.06
C VAL A 107 -7.65 -15.26 -7.84
N GLU A 108 -8.68 -15.98 -7.39
CA GLU A 108 -10.01 -15.39 -7.21
C GLU A 108 -10.03 -14.49 -5.98
N ALA A 109 -9.39 -14.92 -4.88
CA ALA A 109 -9.23 -14.08 -3.69
C ALA A 109 -8.42 -12.80 -4.01
N PHE A 110 -7.30 -12.94 -4.74
CA PHE A 110 -6.48 -11.80 -5.17
C PHE A 110 -7.28 -10.83 -6.05
N ARG A 111 -8.03 -11.37 -7.02
CA ARG A 111 -8.89 -10.59 -7.91
C ARG A 111 -9.98 -9.85 -7.12
N ALA A 112 -10.67 -10.53 -6.22
CA ALA A 112 -11.77 -9.95 -5.45
C ALA A 112 -11.29 -8.79 -4.56
N LEU A 113 -10.23 -9.02 -3.78
CA LEU A 113 -9.63 -8.01 -2.91
C LEU A 113 -9.02 -6.87 -3.74
N GLY A 114 -8.26 -7.22 -4.77
CA GLY A 114 -7.62 -6.29 -5.67
C GLY A 114 -8.63 -5.35 -6.34
N ARG A 115 -9.75 -5.89 -6.83
CA ARG A 115 -10.82 -5.08 -7.43
C ARG A 115 -11.43 -4.11 -6.43
N GLN A 116 -11.58 -4.52 -5.18
CA GLN A 116 -12.11 -3.66 -4.13
C GLN A 116 -11.15 -2.51 -3.80
N LEU A 117 -9.84 -2.77 -3.77
CA LEU A 117 -8.83 -1.81 -3.33
C LEU A 117 -8.30 -0.90 -4.45
N LEU A 118 -8.09 -1.44 -5.65
CA LEU A 118 -7.44 -0.78 -6.79
C LEU A 118 -8.37 -0.57 -7.99
N GLY A 119 -9.57 -1.15 -7.97
CA GLY A 119 -10.57 -0.97 -9.03
C GLY A 119 -10.48 -2.01 -10.16
N PRO A 120 -11.09 -1.73 -11.33
CA PRO A 120 -11.36 -2.73 -12.37
C PRO A 120 -10.10 -3.23 -13.10
N GLU A 121 -8.95 -2.59 -12.90
CA GLU A 121 -7.69 -3.01 -13.55
C GLU A 121 -7.27 -4.44 -13.17
N LEU A 122 -7.72 -4.92 -12.00
CA LEU A 122 -7.43 -6.25 -11.49
C LEU A 122 -8.44 -7.34 -11.91
N ASP A 123 -9.24 -7.11 -12.96
CA ASP A 123 -10.18 -8.12 -13.46
C ASP A 123 -9.51 -9.30 -14.16
N GLU A 124 -8.32 -9.12 -14.73
CA GLU A 124 -7.58 -10.18 -15.41
C GLU A 124 -6.33 -10.55 -14.63
N VAL A 125 -6.44 -11.62 -13.82
CA VAL A 125 -5.34 -12.16 -13.02
C VAL A 125 -5.04 -13.58 -13.48
N VAL A 126 -3.76 -13.86 -13.74
CA VAL A 126 -3.30 -15.17 -14.18
C VAL A 126 -2.66 -15.92 -13.01
N GLY A 127 -3.03 -17.19 -12.83
CA GLY A 127 -2.38 -18.06 -11.86
C GLY A 127 -0.98 -18.46 -12.34
N LEU A 128 0.02 -18.29 -11.48
CA LEU A 128 1.39 -18.75 -11.70
C LEU A 128 1.72 -19.92 -10.78
N THR A 129 2.14 -21.02 -11.38
CA THR A 129 2.76 -22.13 -10.64
C THR A 129 4.24 -22.11 -10.92
N TRP A 130 5.06 -22.00 -9.87
CA TRP A 130 6.50 -22.17 -10.02
C TRP A 130 6.80 -23.65 -10.28
N PRO A 131 7.54 -24.00 -11.35
CA PRO A 131 8.02 -25.37 -11.53
C PRO A 131 9.00 -25.69 -10.40
N ASP A 132 8.64 -26.67 -9.57
CA ASP A 132 9.35 -27.22 -8.42
C ASP A 132 9.75 -26.23 -7.30
N SER A 133 8.89 -26.15 -6.27
CA SER A 133 9.34 -25.86 -4.90
C SER A 133 9.41 -27.15 -4.07
N THR A 134 9.99 -28.21 -4.65
CA THR A 134 10.40 -29.40 -3.88
C THR A 134 11.62 -29.01 -3.04
N ARG A 135 11.36 -28.55 -1.81
CA ARG A 135 12.31 -28.63 -0.69
C ARG A 135 11.74 -29.55 0.38
#